data_AF-A0A956QEX3-F1
#
_entry.id   AF-A0A956QEX3-F1
#
_cell.length_a   1.000
_cell.length_b   1.000
_cell.length_c   1.000
_cell.angle_alpha   90.00
_cell.angle_beta   90.00
_cell.angle_gamma   90.00
#
_symmetry.space_group_name_H-M   'P 1'
#
loop_
_entity.id
_entity.type
_entity.pdbx_description
1 polymer ?
#
loop_
_entity_poly.entity_id
_entity_poly.type
_entity_poly.pdbx_seq_one_letter_code
_entity_poly.pdbx_strand_id
1 'polypeptide(L)'
;VRQTVDGLQAAASHYHARAAAGLGRTLAKTGRWTDSQRLENFGHRVDEGCQRLAERTRNGMTQGLDQAVSDRWHEYKTNGSYAVSRDLARVATEVGTLVVGPETLLGKAGSAGRAAEGLSDLGRAARFEVRAAGFARDGQWGRYANEAVQGLCAEMKAGQAPAGVESALGRLADSPLSNGKSLREYRGSLGDQTDSLQFYATRTRDNLHTPVRGRYAEAGPPGLPSVAERTQTLLAKGEVPGLHLMTGTIGERTIELTRTVDRGAKGAVWHHTPLGNPSTRGQIMDHLDSLYRKSLDPKLGLDQTVASVGEMHWWLAQAMPLERGSASLSDMLARSIFDARGIETGPWKRGVLPDLEAFVTEQGDFAKGYGQLFESAPRWQ
;
A
#
# COMPACT_ATOMS: atom_id res chain seq x y z
N VAL A 1 24.51 -41.83 -10.17
CA VAL A 1 24.76 -41.20 -8.85
C VAL A 1 25.75 -40.05 -8.93
N ARG A 2 27.05 -40.28 -9.21
CA ARG A 2 28.07 -39.19 -9.29
C ARG A 2 27.67 -38.07 -10.26
N GLN A 3 27.33 -38.41 -11.51
CA GLN A 3 26.85 -37.47 -12.53
C GLN A 3 25.62 -36.67 -12.08
N THR A 4 24.72 -37.29 -11.30
CA THR A 4 23.53 -36.64 -10.75
C THR A 4 23.91 -35.63 -9.67
N VAL A 5 24.85 -35.99 -8.78
CA VAL A 5 25.36 -35.10 -7.72
C VAL A 5 26.10 -33.91 -8.32
N ASP A 6 26.94 -34.13 -9.34
CA ASP A 6 27.66 -33.07 -10.03
C ASP A 6 26.68 -32.13 -10.76
N GLY A 7 25.62 -32.69 -11.35
CA GLY A 7 24.52 -31.92 -11.96
C GLY A 7 23.79 -31.01 -10.98
N LEU A 8 23.49 -31.52 -9.78
CA LEU A 8 22.85 -30.75 -8.71
C LEU A 8 23.75 -29.64 -8.15
N GLN A 9 25.05 -29.90 -7.98
CA GLN A 9 26.01 -28.90 -7.52
C GLN A 9 26.19 -27.75 -8.52
N ALA A 10 26.25 -28.07 -9.80
CA ALA A 10 26.28 -27.08 -10.87
C ALA A 10 24.97 -26.26 -10.92
N ALA A 11 23.81 -26.91 -10.74
CA ALA A 11 22.53 -26.20 -10.67
C ALA A 11 22.43 -25.26 -9.47
N ALA A 12 22.86 -25.69 -8.29
CA ALA A 12 22.92 -24.83 -7.10
C ALA A 12 23.83 -23.61 -7.33
N SER A 13 25.01 -23.82 -7.91
CA SER A 13 25.96 -22.75 -8.25
C SER A 13 25.36 -21.77 -9.27
N HIS A 14 24.64 -22.27 -10.27
CA HIS A 14 23.95 -21.46 -11.27
C HIS A 14 22.91 -20.53 -10.64
N TYR A 15 22.03 -21.05 -9.78
CA TYR A 15 20.99 -20.23 -9.17
C TYR A 15 21.53 -19.26 -8.12
N HIS A 16 22.57 -19.65 -7.36
CA HIS A 16 23.25 -18.72 -6.46
C HIS A 16 23.88 -17.55 -7.24
N ALA A 17 24.53 -17.85 -8.36
CA ALA A 17 25.09 -16.83 -9.25
C ALA A 17 23.99 -15.93 -9.86
N ARG A 18 22.86 -16.47 -10.33
CA ARG A 18 21.74 -15.65 -10.82
C ARG A 18 21.15 -14.73 -9.75
N ALA A 19 21.09 -15.18 -8.50
CA ALA A 19 20.64 -14.38 -7.36
C ALA A 19 21.57 -13.19 -7.10
N ALA A 20 22.87 -13.48 -7.01
CA ALA A 20 23.89 -12.47 -6.79
C ALA A 20 23.95 -11.46 -7.95
N ALA A 21 23.68 -11.91 -9.18
CA ALA A 21 23.55 -11.01 -10.33
C ALA A 21 22.37 -10.03 -10.18
N GLY A 22 21.23 -10.50 -9.64
CA GLY A 22 20.11 -9.65 -9.23
C GLY A 22 20.54 -8.54 -8.28
N LEU A 23 21.19 -8.92 -7.18
CA LEU A 23 21.72 -7.97 -6.19
C LEU A 23 22.65 -6.94 -6.83
N GLY A 24 23.52 -7.36 -7.75
CA GLY A 24 24.37 -6.46 -8.55
C GLY A 24 23.56 -5.39 -9.31
N ARG A 25 22.50 -5.79 -10.01
CA ARG A 25 21.60 -4.84 -10.71
C ARG A 25 20.89 -3.89 -9.75
N THR A 26 20.49 -4.38 -8.59
CA THR A 26 19.85 -3.56 -7.56
C THR A 26 20.82 -2.52 -7.02
N LEU A 27 22.05 -2.91 -6.67
CA LEU A 27 23.10 -1.98 -6.25
C LEU A 27 23.43 -0.96 -7.35
N ALA A 28 23.46 -1.38 -8.62
CA ALA A 28 23.71 -0.48 -9.74
C ALA A 28 22.63 0.61 -9.85
N LYS A 29 21.35 0.21 -9.72
CA LYS A 29 20.21 1.13 -9.70
C LYS A 29 20.25 2.08 -8.51
N THR A 30 20.55 1.58 -7.32
CA THR A 30 20.71 2.41 -6.12
C THR A 30 21.81 3.44 -6.31
N GLY A 31 22.96 3.04 -6.89
CA GLY A 31 24.04 3.96 -7.25
C GLY A 31 23.56 5.12 -8.13
N ARG A 32 22.78 4.83 -9.19
CA ARG A 32 22.17 5.89 -10.02
C ARG A 32 21.19 6.78 -9.28
N TRP A 33 20.41 6.23 -8.35
CA TRP A 33 19.44 7.03 -7.59
C TRP A 33 20.08 7.94 -6.56
N THR A 34 21.26 7.56 -6.06
CA THR A 34 22.00 8.31 -5.04
C THR A 34 23.17 9.09 -5.64
N ASP A 35 23.25 9.23 -6.96
CA ASP A 35 24.39 9.81 -7.68
C ASP A 35 25.77 9.27 -7.24
N SER A 36 25.81 7.98 -6.88
CA SER A 36 27.01 7.31 -6.41
C SER A 36 27.60 6.43 -7.51
N GLN A 37 28.49 7.01 -8.31
CA GLN A 37 29.18 6.29 -9.39
C GLN A 37 29.95 5.06 -8.88
N ARG A 38 30.50 5.13 -7.66
CA ARG A 38 31.22 4.01 -7.04
C ARG A 38 30.29 2.83 -6.77
N LEU A 39 29.10 3.10 -6.23
CA LEU A 39 28.09 2.09 -5.94
C LEU A 39 27.51 1.51 -7.23
N GLU A 40 27.26 2.37 -8.23
CA GLU A 40 26.82 1.95 -9.55
C GLU A 40 27.82 0.97 -10.19
N ASN A 41 29.09 1.37 -10.26
CA ASN A 41 30.15 0.55 -10.85
C ASN A 41 30.37 -0.76 -10.09
N PHE A 42 30.21 -0.75 -8.76
CA PHE A 42 30.29 -1.98 -7.96
C PHE A 42 29.14 -2.93 -8.29
N GLY A 43 27.92 -2.42 -8.38
CA GLY A 43 26.74 -3.20 -8.79
C GLY A 43 26.92 -3.85 -10.17
N HIS A 44 27.42 -3.10 -11.16
CA HIS A 44 27.72 -3.64 -12.49
C HIS A 44 28.74 -4.78 -12.46
N ARG A 45 29.85 -4.63 -11.71
CA ARG A 45 30.86 -5.70 -11.59
C ARG A 45 30.31 -6.98 -10.96
N VAL A 46 29.45 -6.83 -9.95
CA VAL A 46 28.78 -7.97 -9.29
C VAL A 46 27.82 -8.65 -10.27
N ASP A 47 26.98 -7.88 -10.98
CA ASP A 47 26.04 -8.41 -11.97
C ASP A 47 26.78 -9.21 -13.06
N GLU A 48 27.76 -8.61 -13.71
CA GLU A 48 28.52 -9.26 -14.77
C GLU A 48 29.29 -10.50 -14.31
N GLY A 49 29.97 -10.41 -13.15
CA GLY A 49 30.73 -11.52 -12.60
C GLY A 49 29.85 -12.73 -12.30
N CYS A 50 28.68 -12.48 -11.73
CA CYS A 50 27.71 -13.50 -11.38
C CYS A 50 26.95 -14.04 -12.60
N GLN A 51 26.66 -13.22 -13.62
CA GLN A 51 26.14 -13.71 -14.90
C GLN A 51 27.11 -14.68 -15.59
N ARG A 52 28.41 -14.34 -15.62
CA ARG A 52 29.44 -15.23 -16.17
C ARG A 52 29.54 -16.55 -15.41
N LEU A 53 29.44 -16.50 -14.08
CA LEU A 53 29.45 -17.72 -13.25
C LEU A 53 28.21 -18.57 -13.53
N ALA A 54 27.02 -17.96 -13.59
CA ALA A 54 25.78 -18.65 -13.90
C ALA A 54 25.86 -19.40 -15.24
N GLU A 55 26.37 -18.74 -16.29
CA GLU A 55 26.51 -19.37 -17.60
C GLU A 55 27.51 -20.53 -17.59
N ARG A 56 28.64 -20.39 -16.89
CA ARG A 56 29.65 -21.47 -16.75
C ARG A 56 29.11 -22.70 -16.02
N THR A 57 28.19 -22.51 -15.08
CA THR A 57 27.59 -23.60 -14.29
C THR A 57 26.28 -24.11 -14.88
N ARG A 58 25.87 -23.58 -16.05
CA ARG A 58 24.65 -24.00 -16.74
C ARG A 58 24.81 -25.42 -17.28
N ASN A 59 23.82 -26.27 -17.00
CA ASN A 59 23.74 -27.65 -17.47
C ASN A 59 22.28 -28.01 -17.85
N GLY A 60 22.07 -29.25 -18.31
CA GLY A 60 20.72 -29.71 -18.71
C GLY A 60 19.67 -29.63 -17.60
N MET A 61 20.06 -29.73 -16.32
CA MET A 61 19.14 -29.61 -15.18
C MET A 61 18.72 -28.16 -14.95
N THR A 62 19.64 -27.20 -15.05
CA THR A 62 19.31 -25.77 -14.98
C THR A 62 18.43 -25.32 -16.14
N GLN A 63 18.64 -25.87 -17.35
CA GLN A 63 17.80 -25.57 -18.50
C GLN A 63 16.36 -26.05 -18.30
N GLY A 64 16.17 -27.26 -17.76
CA GLY A 64 14.83 -27.78 -17.44
C GLY A 64 14.11 -26.96 -16.37
N LEU A 65 14.82 -26.55 -15.32
CA LEU A 65 14.27 -25.68 -14.26
C LEU A 65 13.95 -24.27 -14.78
N ASP A 66 14.83 -23.68 -15.60
CA ASP A 66 14.61 -22.37 -16.23
C ASP A 66 13.38 -22.40 -17.13
N GLN A 67 13.21 -23.46 -17.91
CA GLN A 67 12.03 -23.66 -18.76
C GLN A 67 10.77 -23.79 -17.90
N ALA A 68 10.78 -24.60 -16.85
CA ALA A 68 9.63 -24.77 -15.95
C ALA A 68 9.22 -23.44 -15.27
N VAL A 69 10.20 -22.63 -14.83
CA VAL A 69 9.95 -21.30 -14.26
C VAL A 69 9.40 -20.35 -15.33
N SER A 70 9.95 -20.38 -16.55
CA SER A 70 9.50 -19.56 -17.67
C SER A 70 8.06 -19.88 -18.06
N ASP A 71 7.71 -21.16 -18.16
CA ASP A 71 6.37 -21.63 -18.50
C ASP A 71 5.35 -21.20 -17.44
N ARG A 72 5.69 -21.35 -16.15
CA ARG A 72 4.86 -20.87 -15.03
C ARG A 72 4.75 -19.35 -14.98
N TRP A 73 5.80 -18.63 -15.32
CA TRP A 73 5.77 -17.17 -15.40
C TRP A 73 4.91 -16.67 -16.57
N HIS A 74 4.95 -17.37 -17.71
CA HIS A 74 4.06 -17.12 -18.83
C HIS A 74 2.59 -17.37 -18.44
N GLU A 75 2.32 -18.50 -17.78
CA GLU A 75 1.01 -18.81 -17.21
C GLU A 75 0.53 -17.73 -16.22
N TYR A 76 1.41 -17.23 -15.34
CA TYR A 76 1.11 -16.12 -14.43
C TYR A 76 0.68 -14.86 -15.19
N LYS A 77 1.48 -14.45 -16.19
CA LYS A 77 1.20 -13.25 -16.99
C LYS A 77 -0.11 -13.35 -17.75
N THR A 78 -0.46 -14.55 -18.21
CA THR A 78 -1.70 -14.78 -18.96
C THR A 78 -2.93 -14.88 -18.06
N ASN A 79 -2.79 -15.45 -16.85
CA ASN A 79 -3.93 -15.82 -16.00
C ASN A 79 -4.13 -14.95 -14.75
N GLY A 80 -3.20 -14.04 -14.41
CA GLY A 80 -3.37 -13.03 -13.34
C GLY A 80 -3.58 -13.58 -11.92
N SER A 81 -3.27 -14.87 -11.67
CA SER A 81 -3.62 -15.52 -10.41
C SER A 81 -2.51 -15.43 -9.35
N TYR A 82 -2.86 -14.85 -8.20
CA TYR A 82 -2.05 -14.83 -6.96
C TYR A 82 -1.67 -16.23 -6.45
N ALA A 83 -2.35 -17.29 -6.92
CA ALA A 83 -1.98 -18.68 -6.63
C ALA A 83 -0.60 -19.04 -7.18
N VAL A 84 -0.19 -18.43 -8.30
CA VAL A 84 1.09 -18.75 -8.96
C VAL A 84 2.29 -18.19 -8.20
N SER A 85 2.16 -17.05 -7.51
CA SER A 85 3.25 -16.51 -6.66
C SER A 85 3.51 -17.41 -5.44
N ARG A 86 2.42 -17.95 -4.87
CA ARG A 86 2.48 -18.96 -3.81
C ARG A 86 3.07 -20.27 -4.33
N ASP A 87 2.72 -20.68 -5.54
CA ASP A 87 3.26 -21.87 -6.18
C ASP A 87 4.72 -21.70 -6.64
N LEU A 88 5.17 -20.49 -6.99
CA LEU A 88 6.58 -20.20 -7.28
C LEU A 88 7.43 -20.26 -6.00
N ALA A 89 6.92 -19.70 -4.90
CA ALA A 89 7.53 -19.83 -3.58
C ALA A 89 7.49 -21.29 -3.11
N ARG A 90 6.41 -22.03 -3.41
CA ARG A 90 6.27 -23.46 -3.13
C ARG A 90 7.23 -24.28 -3.97
N VAL A 91 7.37 -24.03 -5.26
CA VAL A 91 8.34 -24.70 -6.17
C VAL A 91 9.77 -24.39 -5.74
N ALA A 92 10.09 -23.14 -5.37
CA ALA A 92 11.40 -22.80 -4.81
C ALA A 92 11.66 -23.54 -3.48
N THR A 93 10.63 -23.68 -2.65
CA THR A 93 10.69 -24.46 -1.40
C THR A 93 10.78 -25.96 -1.66
N GLU A 94 10.03 -26.48 -2.64
CA GLU A 94 9.95 -27.88 -3.05
C GLU A 94 11.26 -28.33 -3.71
N VAL A 95 11.84 -27.49 -4.57
CA VAL A 95 13.21 -27.66 -5.10
C VAL A 95 14.22 -27.57 -3.96
N GLY A 96 14.04 -26.64 -3.01
CA GLY A 96 14.82 -26.59 -1.78
C GLY A 96 14.73 -27.87 -0.94
N THR A 97 13.56 -28.50 -0.85
CA THR A 97 13.35 -29.75 -0.10
C THR A 97 13.72 -31.01 -0.89
N LEU A 98 13.62 -31.01 -2.22
CA LEU A 98 14.03 -32.11 -3.10
C LEU A 98 15.56 -32.20 -3.23
N VAL A 99 16.24 -31.05 -3.17
CA VAL A 99 17.70 -30.97 -3.05
C VAL A 99 18.17 -31.34 -1.63
N VAL A 100 17.26 -31.30 -0.65
CA VAL A 100 17.52 -31.56 0.78
C VAL A 100 16.59 -32.66 1.32
N GLY A 101 16.50 -33.79 0.61
CA GLY A 101 15.99 -35.04 1.18
C GLY A 101 17.00 -35.58 2.21
N PRO A 102 16.70 -35.64 3.53
CA PRO A 102 17.74 -35.73 4.56
C PRO A 102 18.36 -37.11 4.84
N GLU A 103 17.91 -38.22 4.24
CA GLU A 103 18.33 -39.55 4.71
C GLU A 103 19.20 -40.35 3.73
N THR A 104 19.19 -40.05 2.43
CA THR A 104 20.02 -40.75 1.43
C THR A 104 21.40 -40.12 1.20
N LEU A 105 21.68 -38.97 1.83
CA LEU A 105 22.96 -38.23 1.71
C LEU A 105 23.72 -38.11 3.04
N LEU A 106 23.33 -38.87 4.08
CA LEU A 106 23.99 -38.92 5.40
C LEU A 106 25.42 -39.49 5.41
N GLY A 107 26.08 -39.58 4.25
CA GLY A 107 27.47 -40.00 4.14
C GLY A 107 28.50 -38.86 4.01
N LYS A 108 28.12 -37.61 3.71
CA LYS A 108 29.09 -36.51 3.47
C LYS A 108 28.60 -35.16 3.99
N ALA A 109 28.68 -34.99 5.30
CA ALA A 109 28.37 -33.74 6.00
C ALA A 109 29.39 -32.63 5.67
N GLY A 110 28.88 -31.45 5.26
CA GLY A 110 29.65 -30.21 5.15
C GLY A 110 29.21 -29.27 4.01
N SER A 111 28.62 -29.78 2.94
CA SER A 111 28.21 -28.97 1.77
C SER A 111 26.70 -28.72 1.69
N ALA A 112 25.86 -29.65 2.19
CA ALA A 112 24.40 -29.52 2.15
C ALA A 112 23.85 -28.42 3.06
N GLY A 113 24.44 -28.21 4.26
CA GLY A 113 24.04 -27.11 5.16
C GLY A 113 24.28 -25.72 4.55
N ARG A 114 25.40 -25.55 3.84
CA ARG A 114 25.74 -24.29 3.14
C ARG A 114 24.82 -24.01 1.94
N ALA A 115 24.31 -25.05 1.28
CA ALA A 115 23.33 -24.89 0.20
C ALA A 115 21.94 -24.48 0.73
N ALA A 116 21.51 -25.02 1.87
CA ALA A 116 20.26 -24.63 2.52
C ALA A 116 20.30 -23.19 3.06
N GLU A 117 21.44 -22.76 3.62
CA GLU A 117 21.68 -21.37 4.00
C GLU A 117 21.63 -20.43 2.78
N GLY A 118 22.30 -20.80 1.69
CA GLY A 118 22.30 -20.02 0.44
C GLY A 118 20.91 -19.86 -0.20
N LEU A 119 20.02 -20.85 -0.08
CA LEU A 119 18.63 -20.78 -0.56
C LEU A 119 17.74 -19.92 0.36
N SER A 120 17.97 -19.98 1.68
CA SER A 120 17.33 -19.08 2.64
C SER A 120 17.75 -17.62 2.40
N ASP A 121 19.02 -17.39 2.10
CA ASP A 121 19.56 -16.08 1.70
C ASP A 121 18.99 -15.59 0.37
N LEU A 122 18.75 -16.48 -0.58
CA LEU A 122 18.04 -16.21 -1.83
C LEU A 122 16.59 -15.76 -1.60
N GLY A 123 15.86 -16.45 -0.73
CA GLY A 123 14.53 -16.06 -0.30
C GLY A 123 14.52 -14.73 0.47
N ARG A 124 15.59 -14.40 1.20
CA ARG A 124 15.77 -13.09 1.86
C ARG A 124 16.11 -11.98 0.85
N ALA A 125 17.00 -12.24 -0.09
CA ALA A 125 17.44 -11.32 -1.14
C ALA A 125 16.30 -10.98 -2.12
N ALA A 126 15.52 -11.96 -2.57
CA ALA A 126 14.35 -11.73 -3.42
C ALA A 126 13.28 -10.89 -2.70
N ARG A 127 13.06 -11.15 -1.40
CA ARG A 127 12.19 -10.30 -0.56
C ARG A 127 12.74 -8.89 -0.39
N PHE A 128 14.06 -8.73 -0.36
CA PHE A 128 14.73 -7.44 -0.29
C PHE A 128 14.60 -6.65 -1.60
N GLU A 129 14.75 -7.27 -2.77
CA GLU A 129 14.57 -6.60 -4.07
C GLU A 129 13.14 -6.14 -4.32
N VAL A 130 12.15 -6.98 -3.99
CA VAL A 130 10.73 -6.60 -4.06
C VAL A 130 10.44 -5.42 -3.12
N ARG A 131 11.04 -5.42 -1.92
CA ARG A 131 10.93 -4.30 -0.97
C ARG A 131 11.64 -3.05 -1.48
N ALA A 132 12.85 -3.14 -2.01
CA ALA A 132 13.62 -1.99 -2.53
C ALA A 132 12.94 -1.34 -3.75
N ALA A 133 12.37 -2.16 -4.66
CA ALA A 133 11.54 -1.66 -5.75
C ALA A 133 10.23 -1.03 -5.26
N GLY A 134 9.65 -1.55 -4.17
CA GLY A 134 8.53 -0.93 -3.46
C GLY A 134 8.91 0.44 -2.88
N PHE A 135 9.99 0.52 -2.10
CA PHE A 135 10.47 1.77 -1.48
C PHE A 135 10.79 2.87 -2.50
N ALA A 136 11.35 2.52 -3.66
CA ALA A 136 11.61 3.49 -4.72
C ALA A 136 10.34 4.00 -5.40
N ARG A 137 9.34 3.13 -5.58
CA ARG A 137 8.00 3.51 -6.05
C ARG A 137 7.27 4.37 -5.01
N ASP A 138 7.45 4.08 -3.72
CA ASP A 138 6.88 4.84 -2.61
C ASP A 138 7.48 6.26 -2.54
N GLY A 139 8.78 6.41 -2.81
CA GLY A 139 9.44 7.72 -2.89
C GLY A 139 8.92 8.60 -4.04
N GLN A 140 8.72 8.01 -5.23
CA GLN A 140 8.12 8.74 -6.36
C GLN A 140 6.66 9.10 -6.12
N TRP A 141 5.89 8.20 -5.52
CA TRP A 141 4.51 8.46 -5.15
C TRP A 141 4.39 9.65 -4.20
N GLY A 142 5.22 9.71 -3.15
CA GLY A 142 5.21 10.83 -2.20
C GLY A 142 5.46 12.17 -2.89
N ARG A 143 6.41 12.22 -3.82
CA ARG A 143 6.68 13.41 -4.63
C ARG A 143 5.46 13.82 -5.46
N TYR A 144 4.88 12.90 -6.23
CA TYR A 144 3.75 13.23 -7.11
C TYR A 144 2.46 13.55 -6.36
N ALA A 145 2.22 12.90 -5.23
CA ALA A 145 1.14 13.28 -4.33
C ALA A 145 1.33 14.72 -3.83
N ASN A 146 2.55 15.11 -3.45
CA ASN A 146 2.85 16.48 -3.06
C ASN A 146 2.67 17.48 -4.21
N GLU A 147 3.09 17.15 -5.44
CA GLU A 147 2.86 18.00 -6.63
C GLU A 147 1.36 18.29 -6.84
N ALA A 148 0.51 17.25 -6.74
CA ALA A 148 -0.93 17.41 -6.85
C ALA A 148 -1.52 18.24 -5.68
N VAL A 149 -1.05 18.03 -4.45
CA VAL A 149 -1.46 18.81 -3.27
C VAL A 149 -1.16 20.30 -3.47
N GLN A 150 0.05 20.62 -3.91
CA GLN A 150 0.49 22.01 -4.16
C GLN A 150 -0.29 22.65 -5.30
N GLY A 151 -0.60 21.89 -6.36
CA GLY A 151 -1.44 22.36 -7.46
C GLY A 151 -2.84 22.78 -6.99
N LEU A 152 -3.53 21.91 -6.24
CA LEU A 152 -4.85 22.24 -5.70
C LEU A 152 -4.80 23.38 -4.67
N CYS A 153 -3.77 23.42 -3.81
CA CYS A 153 -3.55 24.51 -2.86
C CYS A 153 -3.41 25.87 -3.56
N ALA A 154 -2.65 25.93 -4.66
CA ALA A 154 -2.48 27.15 -5.45
C ALA A 154 -3.81 27.64 -6.03
N GLU A 155 -4.64 26.74 -6.56
CA GLU A 155 -5.99 27.06 -7.04
C GLU A 155 -6.87 27.62 -5.92
N MET A 156 -6.87 26.99 -4.74
CA MET A 156 -7.63 27.47 -3.58
C MET A 156 -7.19 28.87 -3.15
N LYS A 157 -5.87 29.13 -3.05
CA LYS A 157 -5.32 30.45 -2.71
C LYS A 157 -5.66 31.52 -3.75
N ALA A 158 -5.78 31.14 -5.02
CA ALA A 158 -6.19 32.03 -6.11
C ALA A 158 -7.71 32.32 -6.13
N GLY A 159 -8.49 31.78 -5.18
CA GLY A 159 -9.96 31.90 -5.19
C GLY A 159 -10.63 31.04 -6.27
N GLN A 160 -9.89 30.06 -6.82
CA GLN A 160 -10.35 29.12 -7.86
C GLN A 160 -10.59 27.72 -7.28
N ALA A 161 -10.93 27.64 -5.99
CA ALA A 161 -11.24 26.37 -5.33
C ALA A 161 -12.37 25.63 -6.09
N PRO A 162 -12.24 24.31 -6.29
CA PRO A 162 -13.33 23.49 -6.84
C PRO A 162 -14.64 23.71 -6.07
N ALA A 163 -15.78 23.66 -6.74
CA ALA A 163 -17.09 24.03 -6.16
C ALA A 163 -17.58 23.10 -5.02
N GLY A 164 -17.01 21.88 -4.95
CA GLY A 164 -17.40 20.84 -4.02
C GLY A 164 -16.33 19.75 -3.90
N VAL A 165 -16.54 18.83 -2.97
CA VAL A 165 -15.58 17.80 -2.57
C VAL A 165 -15.27 16.84 -3.71
N GLU A 166 -16.27 16.42 -4.50
CA GLU A 166 -16.06 15.49 -5.63
C GLU A 166 -15.21 16.13 -6.71
N SER A 167 -15.45 17.41 -7.00
CA SER A 167 -14.67 18.17 -7.95
C SER A 167 -13.22 18.33 -7.47
N ALA A 168 -13.00 18.55 -6.16
CA ALA A 168 -11.67 18.62 -5.58
C ALA A 168 -10.92 17.28 -5.65
N LEU A 169 -11.59 16.16 -5.34
CA LEU A 169 -11.01 14.82 -5.48
C LEU A 169 -10.68 14.50 -6.94
N GLY A 170 -11.58 14.85 -7.88
CA GLY A 170 -11.33 14.72 -9.31
C GLY A 170 -10.12 15.56 -9.75
N ARG A 171 -10.02 16.79 -9.26
CA ARG A 171 -8.88 17.69 -9.56
C ARG A 171 -7.56 17.13 -9.06
N LEU A 172 -7.52 16.53 -7.87
CA LEU A 172 -6.33 15.82 -7.37
C LEU A 172 -5.99 14.60 -8.23
N ALA A 173 -6.99 13.78 -8.58
CA ALA A 173 -6.79 12.61 -9.42
C ALA A 173 -6.24 12.98 -10.80
N ASP A 174 -6.72 14.07 -11.38
CA ASP A 174 -6.36 14.50 -12.74
C ASP A 174 -5.26 15.58 -12.74
N SER A 175 -4.62 15.81 -11.58
CA SER A 175 -3.51 16.77 -11.45
C SER A 175 -2.34 16.37 -12.34
N PRO A 176 -1.84 17.28 -13.19
CA PRO A 176 -0.69 17.00 -14.04
C PRO A 176 0.58 16.89 -13.19
N LEU A 177 1.38 15.87 -13.45
CA LEU A 177 2.62 15.59 -12.75
C LEU A 177 3.83 15.94 -13.63
N SER A 178 4.98 16.13 -12.99
CA SER A 178 6.22 16.47 -13.69
C SER A 178 6.73 15.39 -14.65
N ASN A 179 6.14 14.19 -14.66
CA ASN A 179 6.47 13.10 -15.60
C ASN A 179 5.57 13.06 -16.84
N GLY A 180 4.70 14.06 -17.03
CA GLY A 180 3.79 14.16 -18.16
C GLY A 180 2.53 13.30 -18.05
N LYS A 181 2.29 12.66 -16.90
CA LYS A 181 1.05 11.93 -16.60
C LYS A 181 0.19 12.69 -15.60
N SER A 182 -1.08 12.35 -15.50
CA SER A 182 -1.89 12.69 -14.32
C SER A 182 -1.59 11.78 -13.13
N LEU A 183 -2.01 12.16 -11.92
CA LEU A 183 -1.91 11.30 -10.74
C LEU A 183 -2.64 9.98 -10.93
N ARG A 184 -3.82 10.00 -11.56
CA ARG A 184 -4.62 8.82 -11.94
C ARG A 184 -3.85 7.90 -12.88
N GLU A 185 -3.28 8.45 -13.95
CA GLU A 185 -2.50 7.67 -14.93
C GLU A 185 -1.23 7.09 -14.31
N TYR A 186 -0.52 7.88 -13.49
CA TYR A 186 0.66 7.41 -12.78
C TYR A 186 0.29 6.26 -11.84
N ARG A 187 -0.75 6.43 -11.00
CA ARG A 187 -1.18 5.40 -10.06
C ARG A 187 -1.67 4.14 -10.77
N GLY A 188 -2.43 4.30 -11.85
CA GLY A 188 -2.85 3.21 -12.72
C GLY A 188 -1.67 2.44 -13.30
N SER A 189 -0.57 3.12 -13.62
CA SER A 189 0.65 2.47 -14.13
C SER A 189 1.48 1.71 -13.09
N LEU A 190 1.19 1.88 -11.79
CA LEU A 190 1.84 1.14 -10.70
C LEU A 190 1.13 -0.18 -10.36
N GLY A 191 -0.15 -0.32 -10.71
CA GLY A 191 -0.97 -1.52 -10.45
C GLY A 191 -0.90 -2.56 -11.58
N ASP A 192 -1.44 -3.75 -11.33
CA ASP A 192 -1.78 -4.67 -12.42
C ASP A 192 -2.88 -4.05 -13.30
N GLN A 193 -2.84 -4.31 -14.61
CA GLN A 193 -3.68 -3.64 -15.60
C GLN A 193 -5.19 -3.72 -15.29
N THR A 194 -5.64 -4.79 -14.64
CA THR A 194 -7.04 -5.01 -14.24
C THR A 194 -7.57 -4.02 -13.19
N ASP A 195 -6.70 -3.43 -12.38
CA ASP A 195 -7.08 -2.48 -11.32
C ASP A 195 -6.94 -1.00 -11.72
N SER A 196 -6.23 -0.73 -12.81
CA SER A 196 -5.86 0.62 -13.23
C SER A 196 -7.08 1.51 -13.52
N LEU A 197 -8.15 0.95 -14.09
CA LEU A 197 -9.40 1.65 -14.39
C LEU A 197 -10.24 1.96 -13.14
N GLN A 198 -9.96 1.30 -12.01
CA GLN A 198 -10.73 1.50 -10.77
C GLN A 198 -10.17 2.62 -9.90
N PHE A 199 -8.91 3.01 -10.09
CA PHE A 199 -8.33 4.11 -9.32
C PHE A 199 -9.03 5.42 -9.63
N TYR A 200 -9.59 6.01 -8.57
CA TYR A 200 -10.31 7.29 -8.61
C TYR A 200 -11.55 7.28 -9.52
N ALA A 201 -12.06 6.11 -9.88
CA ALA A 201 -13.41 5.99 -10.42
C ALA A 201 -14.42 6.16 -9.28
N THR A 202 -15.52 6.85 -9.56
CA THR A 202 -16.63 6.96 -8.61
C THR A 202 -17.14 5.58 -8.23
N ARG A 203 -17.31 5.35 -6.92
CA ARG A 203 -17.86 4.11 -6.40
C ARG A 203 -19.32 3.97 -6.78
N THR A 204 -19.65 2.87 -7.44
CA THR A 204 -21.04 2.49 -7.77
C THR A 204 -21.44 1.17 -7.11
N ARG A 205 -20.48 0.41 -6.57
CA ARG A 205 -20.72 -0.88 -5.92
C ARG A 205 -21.01 -0.74 -4.43
N ASP A 206 -22.07 -1.41 -3.96
CA ASP A 206 -22.40 -1.46 -2.52
C ASP A 206 -21.58 -2.51 -1.75
N ASN A 207 -21.14 -3.58 -2.40
CA ASN A 207 -20.56 -4.75 -1.72
C ASN A 207 -19.04 -4.66 -1.53
N LEU A 208 -18.51 -3.49 -1.17
CA LEU A 208 -17.09 -3.37 -0.82
C LEU A 208 -16.87 -3.79 0.63
N HIS A 209 -15.89 -4.66 0.83
CA HIS A 209 -15.50 -5.09 2.16
C HIS A 209 -13.98 -5.18 2.28
N THR A 210 -13.47 -4.91 3.47
CA THR A 210 -12.04 -4.95 3.77
C THR A 210 -11.80 -5.78 5.02
N PRO A 211 -11.13 -6.94 4.89
CA PRO A 211 -10.73 -7.72 6.05
C PRO A 211 -9.73 -6.96 6.92
N VAL A 212 -9.94 -6.96 8.23
CA VAL A 212 -9.04 -6.35 9.21
C VAL A 212 -7.89 -7.32 9.50
N ARG A 213 -6.87 -7.32 8.63
CA ARG A 213 -5.74 -8.26 8.71
C ARG A 213 -4.43 -7.66 8.20
N GLY A 214 -3.31 -8.28 8.57
CA GLY A 214 -1.97 -7.85 8.17
C GLY A 214 -1.72 -6.39 8.56
N ARG A 215 -1.24 -5.59 7.62
CA ARG A 215 -0.91 -4.17 7.87
C ARG A 215 -2.08 -3.33 8.39
N TYR A 216 -3.33 -3.67 8.05
CA TYR A 216 -4.50 -2.94 8.56
C TYR A 216 -4.77 -3.29 10.02
N ALA A 217 -4.59 -4.55 10.40
CA ALA A 217 -4.74 -4.98 11.79
C ALA A 217 -3.66 -4.40 12.70
N GLU A 218 -2.42 -4.36 12.20
CA GLU A 218 -1.23 -3.92 12.93
C GLU A 218 -1.07 -2.39 13.00
N ALA A 219 -1.85 -1.63 12.22
CA ALA A 219 -1.81 -0.17 12.24
C ALA A 219 -2.18 0.36 13.63
N GLY A 220 -1.56 1.46 14.03
CA GLY A 220 -1.75 2.06 15.34
C GLY A 220 -0.51 2.86 15.78
N PRO A 221 -0.68 3.94 16.54
CA PRO A 221 0.44 4.66 17.14
C PRO A 221 1.23 3.74 18.10
N PRO A 222 2.57 3.90 18.20
CA PRO A 222 3.36 3.21 19.21
C PRO A 222 2.81 3.43 20.62
N GLY A 223 2.61 2.34 21.37
CA GLY A 223 2.11 2.39 22.75
C GLY A 223 0.59 2.54 22.87
N LEU A 224 -0.15 2.61 21.76
CA LEU A 224 -1.61 2.59 21.75
C LEU A 224 -2.12 1.27 21.16
N PRO A 225 -3.36 0.86 21.49
CA PRO A 225 -3.96 -0.33 20.91
C PRO A 225 -4.00 -0.25 19.37
N SER A 226 -3.65 -1.36 18.74
CA SER A 226 -3.74 -1.54 17.29
C SER A 226 -5.17 -1.37 16.79
N VAL A 227 -5.33 -1.14 15.49
CA VAL A 227 -6.63 -1.08 14.82
C VAL A 227 -7.40 -2.38 15.02
N ALA A 228 -6.74 -3.55 15.03
CA ALA A 228 -7.41 -4.81 15.33
C ALA A 228 -7.98 -4.84 16.76
N GLU A 229 -7.20 -4.44 17.76
CA GLU A 229 -7.65 -4.40 19.17
C GLU A 229 -8.79 -3.40 19.37
N ARG A 230 -8.72 -2.24 18.72
CA ARG A 230 -9.81 -1.24 18.74
C ARG A 230 -11.05 -1.72 18.01
N THR A 231 -10.88 -2.44 16.90
CA THR A 231 -11.98 -3.11 16.19
C THR A 231 -12.70 -4.12 17.09
N GLN A 232 -11.95 -4.93 17.85
CA GLN A 232 -12.54 -5.85 18.84
C GLN A 232 -13.26 -5.11 19.96
N THR A 233 -12.71 -3.99 20.42
CA THR A 233 -13.38 -3.12 21.40
C THR A 233 -14.71 -2.58 20.87
N LEU A 234 -14.79 -2.17 19.60
CA LEU A 234 -16.04 -1.76 18.97
C LEU A 234 -17.04 -2.90 18.85
N LEU A 235 -16.59 -4.07 18.41
CA LEU A 235 -17.44 -5.27 18.30
C LEU A 235 -18.02 -5.70 19.65
N ALA A 236 -17.27 -5.52 20.74
CA ALA A 236 -17.74 -5.80 22.10
C ALA A 236 -18.74 -4.75 22.63
N LYS A 237 -18.69 -3.52 22.11
CA LYS A 237 -19.63 -2.43 22.45
C LYS A 237 -20.90 -2.44 21.62
N GLY A 238 -20.92 -3.18 20.50
CA GLY A 238 -22.07 -3.25 19.60
C GLY A 238 -23.32 -3.79 20.30
N GLU A 239 -24.49 -3.25 19.94
CA GLU A 239 -25.78 -3.72 20.45
C GLU A 239 -26.05 -5.19 20.08
N VAL A 240 -25.49 -5.62 18.95
CA VAL A 240 -25.56 -6.99 18.46
C VAL A 240 -24.17 -7.63 18.62
N PRO A 241 -24.04 -8.76 19.34
CA PRO A 241 -22.75 -9.43 19.50
C PRO A 241 -22.05 -9.69 18.17
N GLY A 242 -20.79 -9.25 18.05
CA GLY A 242 -19.99 -9.43 16.84
C GLY A 242 -20.37 -8.50 15.69
N LEU A 243 -21.14 -7.44 15.95
CA LEU A 243 -21.54 -6.43 14.98
C LEU A 243 -21.45 -5.04 15.59
N HIS A 244 -20.71 -4.15 14.94
CA HIS A 244 -20.71 -2.73 15.29
C HIS A 244 -21.01 -1.89 14.04
N LEU A 245 -21.92 -0.94 14.18
CA LEU A 245 -22.33 -0.06 13.10
C LEU A 245 -21.81 1.35 13.38
N MET A 246 -20.98 1.86 12.49
CA MET A 246 -20.59 3.27 12.53
C MET A 246 -21.76 4.11 12.02
N THR A 247 -22.05 5.21 12.72
CA THR A 247 -23.08 6.17 12.33
C THR A 247 -22.54 7.59 12.33
N GLY A 248 -22.97 8.41 11.39
CA GLY A 248 -22.73 9.85 11.40
C GLY A 248 -24.04 10.62 11.42
N THR A 249 -24.01 11.87 11.89
CA THR A 249 -25.21 12.71 11.97
C THR A 249 -25.15 13.87 10.97
N ILE A 250 -26.21 14.03 10.17
CA ILE A 250 -26.39 15.15 9.24
C ILE A 250 -27.71 15.85 9.61
N GLY A 251 -27.62 17.05 10.19
CA GLY A 251 -28.78 17.73 10.77
C GLY A 251 -29.38 16.89 11.91
N GLU A 252 -30.65 16.53 11.80
CA GLU A 252 -31.34 15.66 12.77
C GLU A 252 -31.32 14.17 12.37
N ARG A 253 -30.68 13.82 11.23
CA ARG A 253 -30.71 12.47 10.69
C ARG A 253 -29.44 11.72 11.04
N THR A 254 -29.61 10.49 11.54
CA THR A 254 -28.53 9.52 11.66
C THR A 254 -28.38 8.75 10.35
N ILE A 255 -27.16 8.68 9.84
CA ILE A 255 -26.80 7.96 8.62
C ILE A 255 -25.97 6.74 9.02
N GLU A 256 -26.39 5.56 8.57
CA GLU A 256 -25.62 4.33 8.72
C GLU A 256 -24.44 4.33 7.75
N LEU A 257 -23.24 4.02 8.26
CA LEU A 257 -21.99 4.03 7.51
C LEU A 257 -21.34 2.64 7.52
N THR A 258 -20.02 2.58 7.74
CA THR A 258 -19.26 1.33 7.74
C THR A 258 -19.73 0.41 8.86
N ARG A 259 -19.97 -0.84 8.51
CA ARG A 259 -20.36 -1.89 9.44
C ARG A 259 -19.19 -2.83 9.69
N THR A 260 -18.80 -3.00 10.94
CA THR A 260 -17.79 -3.97 11.36
C THR A 260 -18.47 -5.26 11.77
N VAL A 261 -18.05 -6.39 11.18
CA VAL A 261 -18.62 -7.72 11.47
C VAL A 261 -17.50 -8.67 11.87
N ASP A 262 -17.67 -9.35 13.01
CA ASP A 262 -16.83 -10.48 13.39
C ASP A 262 -17.23 -11.73 12.60
N ARG A 263 -16.27 -12.35 11.91
CA ARG A 263 -16.46 -13.60 11.16
C ARG A 263 -15.81 -14.79 11.86
N GLY A 264 -15.60 -14.71 13.18
CA GLY A 264 -15.01 -15.74 14.00
C GLY A 264 -13.57 -16.06 13.55
N ALA A 265 -13.32 -17.30 13.16
CA ALA A 265 -11.99 -17.73 12.71
C ALA A 265 -11.43 -16.96 11.50
N LYS A 266 -12.28 -16.24 10.74
CA LYS A 266 -11.85 -15.40 9.61
C LYS A 266 -11.47 -13.97 10.03
N GLY A 267 -11.63 -13.61 11.29
CA GLY A 267 -11.40 -12.27 11.84
C GLY A 267 -12.49 -11.26 11.46
N ALA A 268 -12.27 -10.01 11.87
CA ALA A 268 -13.19 -8.91 11.60
C ALA A 268 -13.12 -8.43 10.13
N VAL A 269 -14.24 -7.93 9.63
CA VAL A 269 -14.37 -7.34 8.29
C VAL A 269 -15.15 -6.03 8.39
N TRP A 270 -14.65 -5.00 7.71
CA TRP A 270 -15.42 -3.78 7.45
C TRP A 270 -16.23 -3.94 6.18
N HIS A 271 -17.55 -3.77 6.28
CA HIS A 271 -18.48 -3.63 5.18
C HIS A 271 -18.73 -2.14 4.98
N HIS A 272 -18.22 -1.60 3.88
CA HIS A 272 -18.16 -0.15 3.66
C HIS A 272 -19.54 0.43 3.33
N THR A 273 -19.74 1.70 3.68
CA THR A 273 -20.99 2.45 3.45
C THR A 273 -21.60 2.17 2.06
N PRO A 274 -22.88 1.80 1.96
CA PRO A 274 -23.54 1.50 0.69
C PRO A 274 -23.92 2.79 -0.06
N LEU A 275 -23.05 3.24 -0.96
CA LEU A 275 -23.24 4.46 -1.76
C LEU A 275 -24.04 4.27 -3.06
N GLY A 276 -24.53 3.06 -3.34
CA GLY A 276 -25.37 2.73 -4.49
C GLY A 276 -26.79 3.27 -4.35
N ASN A 277 -27.25 3.62 -3.13
CA ASN A 277 -28.47 4.38 -2.94
C ASN A 277 -28.22 5.87 -3.26
N PRO A 278 -28.84 6.45 -4.31
CA PRO A 278 -28.59 7.83 -4.71
C PRO A 278 -28.99 8.86 -3.64
N SER A 279 -30.01 8.56 -2.82
CA SER A 279 -30.45 9.47 -1.75
C SER A 279 -29.42 9.55 -0.62
N THR A 280 -28.92 8.40 -0.16
CA THR A 280 -27.87 8.34 0.87
C THR A 280 -26.57 8.96 0.36
N ARG A 281 -26.17 8.64 -0.86
CA ARG A 281 -25.00 9.24 -1.50
C ARG A 281 -25.14 10.76 -1.58
N GLY A 282 -26.26 11.25 -2.12
CA GLY A 282 -26.51 12.69 -2.25
C GLY A 282 -26.40 13.41 -0.91
N GLN A 283 -27.04 12.89 0.14
CA GLN A 283 -26.96 13.46 1.50
C GLN A 283 -25.53 13.54 2.03
N ILE A 284 -24.74 12.47 1.86
CA ILE A 284 -23.34 12.44 2.30
C ILE A 284 -22.49 13.43 1.51
N MET A 285 -22.65 13.49 0.18
CA MET A 285 -21.86 14.38 -0.67
C MET A 285 -22.22 15.85 -0.43
N ASP A 286 -23.50 16.18 -0.26
CA ASP A 286 -23.95 17.54 0.08
C ASP A 286 -23.39 17.99 1.44
N HIS A 287 -23.35 17.08 2.42
CA HIS A 287 -22.75 17.35 3.71
C HIS A 287 -21.23 17.56 3.62
N LEU A 288 -20.53 16.70 2.89
CA LEU A 288 -19.10 16.87 2.61
C LEU A 288 -18.80 18.18 1.88
N ASP A 289 -19.65 18.61 0.96
CA ASP A 289 -19.57 19.90 0.28
C ASP A 289 -19.68 21.08 1.26
N SER A 290 -20.60 20.97 2.23
CA SER A 290 -20.73 21.96 3.31
C SER A 290 -19.45 22.00 4.18
N LEU A 291 -18.94 20.85 4.60
CA LEU A 291 -17.71 20.74 5.39
C LEU A 291 -16.49 21.25 4.63
N TYR A 292 -16.40 20.98 3.32
CA TYR A 292 -15.32 21.46 2.46
C TYR A 292 -15.32 22.99 2.39
N ARG A 293 -16.48 23.62 2.12
CA ARG A 293 -16.60 25.09 2.11
C ARG A 293 -16.29 25.70 3.48
N LYS A 294 -16.81 25.10 4.55
CA LYS A 294 -16.53 25.51 5.94
C LYS A 294 -15.03 25.47 6.23
N SER A 295 -14.34 24.40 5.84
CA SER A 295 -12.90 24.23 6.08
C SER A 295 -12.03 25.24 5.34
N LEU A 296 -12.54 25.89 4.31
CA LEU A 296 -11.86 26.96 3.56
C LEU A 296 -12.19 28.37 4.08
N ASP A 297 -13.16 28.55 4.99
CA ASP A 297 -13.65 29.87 5.40
C ASP A 297 -12.57 30.68 6.16
N PRO A 298 -12.09 31.85 5.65
CA PRO A 298 -11.09 32.73 6.29
C PRO A 298 -11.41 33.11 7.73
N LYS A 299 -12.68 33.04 8.13
CA LYS A 299 -13.11 33.43 9.48
C LYS A 299 -12.87 32.37 10.55
N LEU A 300 -12.62 31.11 10.17
CA LEU A 300 -12.35 30.06 11.16
C LEU A 300 -10.96 30.19 11.75
N GLY A 301 -10.89 30.09 13.08
CA GLY A 301 -9.61 29.94 13.80
C GLY A 301 -8.95 28.59 13.53
N LEU A 302 -7.74 28.41 14.08
CA LEU A 302 -6.92 27.20 13.85
C LEU A 302 -7.66 25.93 14.26
N ASP A 303 -8.09 25.85 15.53
CA ASP A 303 -8.74 24.66 16.08
C ASP A 303 -10.06 24.33 15.36
N GLN A 304 -10.82 25.36 14.97
CA GLN A 304 -12.06 25.21 14.22
C GLN A 304 -11.80 24.68 12.81
N THR A 305 -10.75 25.17 12.15
CA THR A 305 -10.33 24.69 10.83
C THR A 305 -9.87 23.24 10.91
N VAL A 306 -9.01 22.90 11.88
CA VAL A 306 -8.50 21.54 12.10
C VAL A 306 -9.64 20.56 12.39
N ALA A 307 -10.57 20.92 13.26
CA ALA A 307 -11.74 20.10 13.56
C ALA A 307 -12.65 19.91 12.34
N SER A 308 -12.88 20.97 11.55
CA SER A 308 -13.69 20.91 10.32
C SER A 308 -13.05 20.00 9.25
N VAL A 309 -11.73 20.10 9.06
CA VAL A 309 -10.99 19.20 8.15
C VAL A 309 -11.01 17.76 8.68
N GLY A 310 -10.87 17.57 9.99
CA GLY A 310 -10.95 16.25 10.62
C GLY A 310 -12.32 15.59 10.42
N GLU A 311 -13.40 16.34 10.63
CA GLU A 311 -14.76 15.87 10.36
C GLU A 311 -14.96 15.51 8.89
N MET A 312 -14.49 16.35 7.96
CA MET A 312 -14.54 16.06 6.52
C MET A 312 -13.75 14.78 6.16
N HIS A 313 -12.54 14.61 6.70
CA HIS A 313 -11.73 13.42 6.45
C HIS A 313 -12.41 12.16 7.01
N TRP A 314 -13.01 12.24 8.19
CA TRP A 314 -13.77 11.14 8.76
C TRP A 314 -14.92 10.70 7.84
N TRP A 315 -15.73 11.65 7.35
CA TRP A 315 -16.82 11.35 6.42
C TRP A 315 -16.33 10.78 5.10
N LEU A 316 -15.23 11.29 4.55
CA LEU A 316 -14.63 10.76 3.33
C LEU A 316 -14.12 9.32 3.50
N ALA A 317 -13.48 9.03 4.64
CA ALA A 317 -13.00 7.70 4.99
C ALA A 317 -14.17 6.73 5.15
N GLN A 318 -15.22 7.13 5.86
CA GLN A 318 -16.43 6.32 6.07
C GLN A 318 -17.22 6.09 4.78
N ALA A 319 -17.39 7.12 3.96
CA ALA A 319 -18.14 7.02 2.71
C ALA A 319 -17.40 6.18 1.67
N MET A 320 -16.07 6.35 1.58
CA MET A 320 -15.24 5.81 0.50
C MET A 320 -15.85 6.07 -0.89
N PRO A 321 -15.92 7.35 -1.34
CA PRO A 321 -16.66 7.72 -2.55
C PRO A 321 -16.09 7.18 -3.85
N LEU A 322 -14.85 6.65 -3.84
CA LEU A 322 -14.15 6.11 -4.99
C LEU A 322 -13.98 4.58 -4.86
N GLU A 323 -14.02 3.87 -5.99
CA GLU A 323 -13.79 2.41 -6.04
C GLU A 323 -12.41 2.05 -5.45
N ARG A 324 -11.41 2.90 -5.70
CA ARG A 324 -10.08 2.76 -5.11
C ARG A 324 -9.39 4.11 -4.95
N GLY A 325 -8.66 4.27 -3.85
CA GLY A 325 -7.84 5.45 -3.58
C GLY A 325 -8.54 6.56 -2.79
N SER A 326 -9.72 6.30 -2.22
CA SER A 326 -10.44 7.25 -1.34
C SER A 326 -9.54 7.77 -0.20
N ALA A 327 -8.85 6.87 0.51
CA ALA A 327 -7.96 7.25 1.61
C ALA A 327 -6.86 8.22 1.19
N SER A 328 -6.14 7.92 0.11
CA SER A 328 -5.04 8.76 -0.37
C SER A 328 -5.51 10.14 -0.84
N LEU A 329 -6.62 10.23 -1.58
CA LEU A 329 -7.12 11.53 -2.02
C LEU A 329 -7.74 12.35 -0.87
N SER A 330 -8.28 11.69 0.16
CA SER A 330 -8.80 12.38 1.34
C SER A 330 -7.67 13.02 2.15
N ASP A 331 -6.56 12.30 2.33
CA ASP A 331 -5.33 12.83 2.96
C ASP A 331 -4.78 14.01 2.15
N MET A 332 -4.66 13.85 0.83
CA MET A 332 -4.20 14.92 -0.06
C MET A 332 -5.11 16.15 0.00
N LEU A 333 -6.44 15.96 -0.01
CA LEU A 333 -7.40 17.06 0.10
C LEU A 333 -7.27 17.79 1.45
N ALA A 334 -7.15 17.05 2.55
CA ALA A 334 -6.93 17.64 3.87
C ALA A 334 -5.65 18.50 3.91
N ARG A 335 -4.54 17.99 3.34
CA ARG A 335 -3.28 18.74 3.22
C ARG A 335 -3.40 19.97 2.33
N SER A 336 -4.06 19.87 1.18
CA SER A 336 -4.30 21.02 0.31
C SER A 336 -5.09 22.13 1.01
N ILE A 337 -6.09 21.76 1.82
CA ILE A 337 -6.84 22.74 2.61
C ILE A 337 -5.95 23.38 3.67
N PHE A 338 -5.18 22.61 4.46
CA PHE A 338 -4.27 23.18 5.45
C PHE A 338 -3.26 24.14 4.81
N ASP A 339 -2.61 23.74 3.72
CA ASP A 339 -1.65 24.60 3.02
C ASP A 339 -2.33 25.85 2.44
N ALA A 340 -3.55 25.73 1.91
CA ALA A 340 -4.34 26.85 1.39
C ALA A 340 -4.69 27.86 2.49
N ARG A 341 -4.95 27.36 3.70
CA ARG A 341 -5.22 28.14 4.91
C ARG A 341 -3.96 28.76 5.52
N GLY A 342 -2.76 28.36 5.10
CA GLY A 342 -1.52 28.74 5.77
C GLY A 342 -1.33 28.03 7.11
N ILE A 343 -1.85 26.81 7.24
CA ILE A 343 -1.66 25.94 8.40
C ILE A 343 -0.58 24.93 8.05
N GLU A 344 0.53 24.97 8.77
CA GLU A 344 1.57 23.94 8.68
C GLU A 344 1.13 22.71 9.49
N THR A 345 1.21 21.53 8.87
CA THR A 345 1.03 20.24 9.54
C THR A 345 2.28 19.38 9.39
N GLY A 346 2.64 18.66 10.46
CA GLY A 346 3.67 17.62 10.36
C GLY A 346 3.23 16.41 9.54
N PRO A 347 4.11 15.40 9.36
CA PRO A 347 3.66 14.09 8.89
C PRO A 347 2.69 13.46 9.90
N TRP A 348 1.93 12.46 9.45
CA TRP A 348 1.18 11.60 10.37
C TRP A 348 2.14 10.90 11.33
N LYS A 349 1.72 10.70 12.58
CA LYS A 349 2.49 9.89 13.54
C LYS A 349 2.77 8.51 12.94
N ARG A 350 3.95 7.97 13.23
CA ARG A 350 4.29 6.60 12.84
C ARG A 350 3.16 5.64 13.21
N GLY A 351 2.73 4.82 12.25
CA GLY A 351 1.69 3.81 12.44
C GLY A 351 0.26 4.33 12.36
N VAL A 352 0.05 5.65 12.31
CA VAL A 352 -1.27 6.26 12.09
C VAL A 352 -1.62 6.25 10.61
N LEU A 353 -2.80 5.73 10.31
CA LEU A 353 -3.43 5.78 8.98
C LEU A 353 -4.82 6.41 9.18
N PRO A 354 -5.03 7.70 8.83
CA PRO A 354 -6.23 8.45 9.21
C PRO A 354 -7.56 7.80 8.80
N ASP A 355 -7.59 7.11 7.66
CA ASP A 355 -8.74 6.36 7.19
C ASP A 355 -9.06 5.17 8.10
N LEU A 356 -8.04 4.45 8.56
CA LEU A 356 -8.22 3.35 9.51
C LEU A 356 -8.59 3.86 10.91
N GLU A 357 -8.00 4.97 11.34
CA GLU A 357 -8.37 5.66 12.57
C GLU A 357 -9.86 6.06 12.55
N ALA A 358 -10.36 6.54 11.40
CA ALA A 358 -11.78 6.88 11.23
C ALA A 358 -12.70 5.65 11.30
N PHE A 359 -12.27 4.47 10.83
CA PHE A 359 -13.05 3.23 10.96
C PHE A 359 -13.18 2.71 12.39
N VAL A 360 -12.31 3.16 13.30
CA VAL A 360 -12.30 2.69 14.69
C VAL A 360 -12.57 3.78 15.73
N THR A 361 -12.97 4.99 15.29
CA THR A 361 -13.21 6.14 16.14
C THR A 361 -14.50 6.85 15.72
N GLU A 362 -15.35 7.17 16.69
CA GLU A 362 -16.59 7.92 16.47
C GLU A 362 -16.33 9.32 15.88
N GLN A 363 -17.25 9.85 15.07
CA GLN A 363 -17.10 11.10 14.32
C GLN A 363 -16.60 12.27 15.19
N GLY A 364 -17.25 12.52 16.33
CA GLY A 364 -16.94 13.65 17.20
C GLY A 364 -15.57 13.54 17.86
N ASP A 365 -15.20 12.33 18.30
CA ASP A 365 -13.90 12.06 18.93
C ASP A 365 -12.77 12.16 17.89
N PHE A 366 -13.00 11.67 16.67
CA PHE A 366 -12.04 11.78 15.59
C PHE A 366 -11.79 13.25 15.22
N ALA A 367 -12.85 14.03 15.00
CA ALA A 367 -12.72 15.45 14.62
C ALA A 367 -12.00 16.26 15.71
N LYS A 368 -12.33 16.02 16.99
CA LYS A 368 -11.69 16.68 18.14
C LYS A 368 -10.23 16.26 18.31
N GLY A 369 -9.91 14.99 18.08
CA GLY A 369 -8.57 14.41 18.20
C GLY A 369 -7.69 14.59 16.97
N TYR A 370 -8.23 15.12 15.86
CA TYR A 370 -7.57 15.08 14.55
C TYR A 370 -6.18 15.71 14.52
N GLY A 371 -6.01 16.87 15.17
CA GLY A 371 -4.70 17.54 15.28
C GLY A 371 -3.64 16.71 16.02
N GLN A 372 -4.06 15.74 16.84
CA GLN A 372 -3.15 14.86 17.59
C GLN A 372 -2.68 13.66 16.77
N LEU A 373 -3.21 13.45 15.57
CA LEU A 373 -2.77 12.39 14.66
C LEU A 373 -1.43 12.73 13.96
N PHE A 374 -1.03 14.00 13.96
CA PHE A 374 0.23 14.48 13.40
C PHE A 374 1.39 14.41 14.39
N GLU A 375 2.62 14.26 13.89
CA GLU A 375 3.83 14.28 14.73
C GLU A 375 4.04 15.63 15.41
N SER A 376 3.69 16.71 14.72
CA SER A 376 3.69 18.08 15.22
C SER A 376 2.29 18.64 15.17
N ALA A 377 1.87 19.33 16.23
CA ALA A 377 0.57 20.00 16.28
C ALA A 377 0.45 21.01 15.12
N PRO A 378 -0.73 21.08 14.44
CA PRO A 378 -0.97 22.10 13.44
C PRO A 378 -0.75 23.51 13.99
N ARG A 379 -0.18 24.40 13.17
CA ARG A 379 0.08 25.80 13.52
C ARG A 379 -0.04 26.72 12.32
N TRP A 380 -0.33 28.00 12.53
CA TRP A 380 -0.24 29.00 11.46
C TRP A 380 1.21 29.17 11.00
N GLN A 381 1.41 29.36 9.69
CA GLN A 381 2.68 29.71 9.07
C GLN A 381 3.08 31.17 9.33
#